data_AF-A0A7W1ZBZ7-F1
#
_entry.id   AF-A0A7W1ZBZ7-F1
#
_cell.length_a   1.000
_cell.length_b   1.000
_cell.length_c   1.000
_cell.angle_alpha   90.00
_cell.angle_beta   90.00
_cell.angle_gamma   90.00
#
_symmetry.space_group_name_H-M   'P 1'
#
loop_
_entity.id
_entity.type
_entity.pdbx_description
1 polymer ?
#
loop_
_entity_poly.entity_id
_entity_poly.type
_entity_poly.pdbx_seq_one_letter_code
_entity_poly.pdbx_strand_id
1 'polypeptide(L)'
;MIDTDIAELYGVITKRLNEQVKRNISRFPSNFMFELTKEEKNQVVANCDHLEKLKFSPVLPKVFTEHAILMVANVLTSERAIQVSIKIIEVDLSEYKEKDYHKVQGIVVKRTFILIT
;
A
#
# COMPACT_ATOMS: atom_id res chain seq x y z
N MET A 1 1.80 4.26 -3.04
CA MET A 1 3.20 4.44 -2.58
C MET A 1 4.14 4.12 -3.72
N ILE A 2 5.29 4.76 -3.81
CA ILE A 2 6.27 4.45 -4.86
C ILE A 2 7.28 3.37 -4.41
N ASP A 3 8.00 2.77 -5.35
CA ASP A 3 8.98 1.71 -5.11
C ASP A 3 10.00 2.04 -4.00
N THR A 4 10.39 3.31 -3.88
CA THR A 4 11.35 3.76 -2.88
C THR A 4 10.75 3.71 -1.47
N ASP A 5 9.50 4.14 -1.29
CA ASP A 5 8.80 4.06 -0.01
C ASP A 5 8.62 2.60 0.42
N ILE A 6 8.25 1.73 -0.54
CA ILE A 6 8.04 0.31 -0.29
C ILE A 6 9.36 -0.38 0.07
N ALA A 7 10.44 -0.03 -0.61
CA ALA A 7 11.76 -0.56 -0.32
C ALA A 7 12.21 -0.17 1.10
N GLU A 8 12.00 1.08 1.50
CA GLU A 8 12.29 1.56 2.85
C GLU A 8 11.43 0.84 3.90
N LEU A 9 10.12 0.71 3.67
CA LEU A 9 9.19 -0.01 4.54
C LEU A 9 9.67 -1.44 4.81
N TYR A 10 10.03 -2.17 3.76
CA TYR A 10 10.51 -3.55 3.82
C TYR A 10 11.99 -3.71 4.19
N GLY A 11 12.74 -2.61 4.31
CA GLY A 11 14.16 -2.63 4.67
C GLY A 11 15.05 -3.25 3.58
N VAL A 12 14.70 -3.07 2.32
CA VAL A 12 15.47 -3.54 1.16
C VAL A 12 15.85 -2.35 0.27
N ILE A 13 16.85 -2.52 -0.61
CA ILE A 13 17.15 -1.50 -1.61
C ILE A 13 16.09 -1.50 -2.73
N THR A 14 15.74 -0.34 -3.26
CA THR A 14 14.72 -0.18 -4.34
C THR A 14 15.00 -1.07 -5.54
N LYS A 15 16.28 -1.20 -5.93
CA LYS A 15 16.69 -2.09 -7.01
C LYS A 15 16.32 -3.55 -6.74
N ARG A 16 16.55 -4.04 -5.51
CA ARG A 16 16.26 -5.42 -5.11
C ARG A 16 14.76 -5.68 -5.08
N LEU A 17 13.98 -4.72 -4.57
CA LEU A 17 12.52 -4.76 -4.63
C LEU A 17 12.06 -4.94 -6.09
N ASN A 18 12.53 -4.06 -6.97
CA ASN A 18 12.15 -4.06 -8.39
C ASN A 18 12.57 -5.34 -9.13
N GLU A 19 13.70 -5.95 -8.76
CA GLU A 19 14.11 -7.27 -9.27
C GLU A 19 13.13 -8.38 -8.85
N GLN A 20 12.70 -8.41 -7.58
CA GLN A 20 11.75 -9.42 -7.10
C GLN A 20 10.38 -9.27 -7.74
N VAL A 21 9.91 -8.03 -7.90
CA VAL A 21 8.66 -7.72 -8.61
C VAL A 21 8.74 -8.20 -10.06
N LYS A 22 9.82 -7.89 -10.78
CA LYS A 22 10.00 -8.31 -12.17
C LYS A 22 10.01 -9.83 -12.34
N ARG A 23 10.66 -10.56 -11.42
CA ARG A 23 10.70 -12.04 -11.43
C ARG A 23 9.32 -12.67 -11.17
N ASN A 24 8.43 -11.96 -10.49
CA ASN A 24 7.13 -12.44 -10.07
C ASN A 24 5.98 -11.61 -10.68
N ILE A 25 6.16 -11.11 -11.91
CA ILE A 25 5.24 -10.12 -12.52
C ILE A 25 3.79 -10.63 -12.63
N SER A 26 3.57 -11.95 -12.68
CA SER A 26 2.24 -12.56 -12.67
C SER A 26 1.42 -12.26 -11.40
N ARG A 27 2.07 -11.82 -10.31
CA ARG A 27 1.42 -11.39 -9.07
C ARG A 27 1.05 -9.90 -9.06
N PHE A 28 1.49 -9.14 -10.07
CA PHE A 28 1.34 -7.68 -10.13
C PHE A 28 0.59 -7.28 -11.41
N PRO A 29 -0.73 -7.51 -11.47
CA PRO A 29 -1.54 -7.01 -12.57
C PRO A 29 -1.51 -5.48 -12.64
N SER A 30 -1.87 -4.90 -13.78
CA SER A 30 -1.74 -3.46 -14.06
C SER A 30 -2.54 -2.56 -13.11
N ASN A 31 -3.60 -3.07 -12.49
CA ASN A 31 -4.38 -2.36 -11.48
C ASN A 31 -3.74 -2.39 -10.08
N PHE A 32 -2.72 -3.23 -9.86
CA PHE A 32 -1.98 -3.32 -8.60
C PHE A 32 -0.71 -2.48 -8.64
N MET A 33 -0.02 -2.51 -9.78
CA MET A 33 1.23 -1.80 -9.95
C MET A 33 1.38 -1.30 -11.38
N PHE A 34 1.92 -0.09 -11.52
CA PHE A 34 2.24 0.52 -12.80
C PHE A 34 3.47 1.42 -12.66
N GLU A 35 4.11 1.75 -13.77
CA GLU A 35 5.26 2.66 -13.83
C GLU A 35 4.78 4.06 -14.21
N LEU A 36 5.31 5.09 -13.57
CA LEU A 36 4.97 6.48 -13.90
C LEU A 36 5.57 6.89 -15.24
N THR A 37 4.85 7.73 -15.96
CA THR A 37 5.41 8.54 -17.05
C THR A 37 6.36 9.60 -16.51
N LYS A 38 7.15 10.23 -17.40
CA LYS A 38 8.06 11.31 -17.02
C LYS A 38 7.29 12.52 -16.48
N GLU A 39 6.15 12.81 -17.08
CA GLU A 39 5.25 13.89 -16.71
C GLU A 39 4.66 13.65 -15.31
N GLU A 40 4.11 12.46 -15.06
CA GLU A 40 3.57 12.08 -13.74
C GLU A 40 4.66 12.09 -12.66
N LYS A 41 5.86 11.58 -12.97
CA LYS A 41 6.99 11.64 -12.07
C LYS A 41 7.31 13.08 -11.66
N ASN A 42 7.39 14.00 -12.63
CA ASN A 42 7.70 15.40 -12.34
C ASN A 42 6.63 16.04 -11.43
N GLN A 43 5.35 15.71 -11.64
CA GLN A 43 4.25 16.17 -10.80
C GLN A 43 4.35 15.62 -9.38
N VAL A 44 4.60 14.31 -9.23
CA VAL A 44 4.72 13.65 -7.93
C VAL A 44 5.91 14.20 -7.13
N VAL A 45 7.07 14.39 -7.77
CA VAL A 45 8.26 14.97 -7.13
C VAL A 45 8.02 16.42 -6.71
N ALA A 46 7.28 17.22 -7.50
CA ALA A 46 6.96 18.60 -7.15
C ALA A 46 5.99 18.70 -5.95
N ASN A 47 5.14 17.69 -5.75
CA ASN A 47 4.13 17.68 -4.70
C ASN A 47 4.58 16.98 -3.41
N CYS A 48 5.72 16.29 -3.42
CA CYS A 48 6.17 15.43 -2.32
C CYS A 48 7.66 15.63 -2.03
N ASP A 49 7.98 16.44 -1.02
CA ASP A 49 9.36 16.81 -0.66
C ASP A 49 10.27 15.61 -0.36
N HIS A 50 9.73 14.55 0.24
CA HIS A 50 10.51 13.33 0.52
C HIS A 50 10.98 12.59 -0.76
N LEU A 51 10.41 12.94 -1.92
CA LEU A 51 10.74 12.38 -3.23
C LEU A 51 11.73 13.23 -4.04
N GLU A 52 12.29 14.30 -3.47
CA GLU A 52 13.27 15.17 -4.13
C GLU A 52 14.46 14.40 -4.72
N LYS A 53 14.86 13.29 -4.08
CA LYS A 53 15.94 12.40 -4.55
C LYS A 53 15.68 11.83 -5.95
N LEU A 54 14.42 11.75 -6.37
CA LEU A 54 14.03 11.23 -7.68
C LEU A 54 14.04 12.28 -8.79
N LYS A 55 14.16 13.58 -8.47
CA LYS A 55 14.09 14.70 -9.42
C LYS A 55 15.03 14.54 -10.62
N PHE A 56 16.26 14.12 -10.37
CA PHE A 56 17.28 13.93 -11.41
C PHE A 56 17.54 12.46 -11.74
N SER A 57 16.81 11.53 -11.12
CA SER A 57 16.96 10.11 -11.44
C SER A 57 16.50 9.86 -12.88
N PRO A 58 17.26 9.10 -13.69
CA PRO A 58 16.80 8.69 -15.02
C PRO A 58 15.75 7.57 -14.95
N VAL A 59 15.59 6.93 -13.78
CA VAL A 59 14.65 5.82 -13.58
C VAL A 59 13.26 6.37 -13.26
N LEU A 60 12.25 5.77 -13.89
CA LEU A 60 10.85 6.05 -13.60
C LEU A 60 10.41 5.17 -12.42
N PRO A 61 9.79 5.75 -11.38
CA PRO A 61 9.36 4.98 -10.23
C PRO A 61 8.13 4.14 -10.57
N LYS A 62 8.01 2.99 -9.91
CA LYS A 62 6.77 2.19 -9.92
C LYS A 62 5.88 2.59 -8.75
N VAL A 63 4.58 2.63 -9.00
CA VAL A 63 3.54 2.89 -8.01
C VAL A 63 2.87 1.58 -7.62
N PHE A 64 2.64 1.41 -6.32
CA PHE A 64 2.02 0.25 -5.72
C PHE A 64 0.76 0.67 -4.96
N THR A 65 -0.32 -0.07 -5.20
CA THR A 65 -1.51 -0.09 -4.34
C THR A 65 -1.26 -0.97 -3.11
N GLU A 66 -2.13 -0.89 -2.11
CA GLU A 66 -2.09 -1.75 -0.92
C GLU A 66 -2.04 -3.24 -1.24
N HIS A 67 -2.85 -3.68 -2.20
CA HIS A 67 -2.86 -5.06 -2.69
C HIS A 67 -1.49 -5.46 -3.26
N ALA A 68 -0.83 -4.55 -3.97
CA ALA A 68 0.52 -4.78 -4.49
C ALA A 68 1.57 -4.81 -3.38
N ILE A 69 1.42 -3.99 -2.33
CA ILE A 69 2.30 -3.99 -1.16
C ILE A 69 2.20 -5.33 -0.43
N LEU A 70 1.00 -5.91 -0.31
CA LEU A 70 0.81 -7.26 0.21
C LEU A 70 1.47 -8.32 -0.68
N MET A 71 1.37 -8.18 -2.02
CA MET A 71 2.08 -9.06 -2.95
C MET A 71 3.61 -8.94 -2.85
N VAL A 72 4.14 -7.76 -2.51
CA VAL A 72 5.57 -7.56 -2.25
C VAL A 72 6.05 -8.42 -1.08
N ALA A 73 5.29 -8.50 0.01
CA ALA A 73 5.65 -9.36 1.14
C ALA A 73 5.73 -10.85 0.77
N ASN A 74 4.95 -11.29 -0.21
CA ASN A 74 4.99 -12.68 -0.68
C ASN A 74 6.22 -13.00 -1.53
N VAL A 75 6.88 -11.99 -2.11
CA VAL A 75 8.08 -12.16 -2.94
C VAL A 75 9.36 -11.79 -2.18
N LEU A 76 9.24 -11.07 -1.07
CA LEU A 76 10.33 -10.80 -0.13
C LEU A 76 10.26 -11.81 1.02
N THR A 77 11.27 -12.67 1.16
CA THR A 77 11.27 -13.74 2.17
C THR A 77 11.99 -13.35 3.49
N SER A 78 12.06 -12.05 3.82
CA SER A 78 12.72 -11.60 5.06
C SER A 78 11.75 -11.56 6.24
N GLU A 79 12.25 -11.75 7.47
CA GLU A 79 11.44 -11.63 8.69
C GLU A 79 10.74 -10.26 8.78
N ARG A 80 11.45 -9.20 8.40
CA ARG A 80 10.88 -7.85 8.35
C ARG A 80 9.69 -7.78 7.40
N ALA A 81 9.75 -8.42 6.23
CA ALA A 81 8.65 -8.42 5.28
C ALA A 81 7.42 -9.18 5.78
N ILE A 82 7.65 -10.30 6.47
CA ILE A 82 6.57 -11.03 7.15
C ILE A 82 5.89 -10.14 8.18
N GLN A 83 6.66 -9.48 9.06
CA GLN A 83 6.10 -8.62 10.12
C GLN A 83 5.33 -7.41 9.56
N VAL A 84 5.86 -6.76 8.51
CA VAL A 84 5.17 -5.65 7.85
C VAL A 84 3.85 -6.11 7.25
N SER A 85 3.81 -7.28 6.60
CA SER A 85 2.59 -7.80 5.98
C SER A 85 1.48 -8.10 6.98
N ILE A 86 1.84 -8.66 8.14
CA ILE A 86 0.90 -8.93 9.23
C ILE A 86 0.29 -7.61 9.70
N LYS A 87 1.12 -6.59 9.94
CA LYS A 87 0.65 -5.28 10.40
C LYS A 87 -0.30 -4.60 9.42
N ILE A 88 -0.01 -4.66 8.11
CA ILE A 88 -0.89 -4.09 7.09
C ILE A 88 -2.27 -4.76 7.16
N ILE A 89 -2.30 -6.10 7.20
CA ILE A 89 -3.56 -6.86 7.31
C ILE A 89 -4.31 -6.53 8.60
N GLU A 90 -3.61 -6.41 9.73
CA GLU A 90 -4.23 -6.05 11.02
C GLU A 90 -4.86 -4.66 10.99
N VAL A 91 -4.18 -3.68 10.39
CA VAL A 91 -4.70 -2.32 10.20
C VAL A 91 -5.94 -2.35 9.31
N ASP A 92 -5.87 -3.00 8.14
CA ASP A 92 -7.01 -3.13 7.22
C ASP A 92 -8.22 -3.71 7.95
N LEU A 93 -8.04 -4.84 8.63
CA LEU A 93 -9.11 -5.52 9.38
C LEU A 93 -9.67 -4.67 10.51
N SER A 94 -8.85 -3.86 11.18
CA SER A 94 -9.32 -2.97 12.24
C SER A 94 -10.24 -1.87 11.71
N GLU A 95 -9.96 -1.33 10.52
CA GLU A 95 -10.82 -0.34 9.86
C GLU A 95 -12.18 -0.93 9.46
N TYR A 96 -12.20 -2.19 9.00
CA TYR A 96 -13.46 -2.88 8.71
C TYR A 96 -14.30 -3.10 9.97
N LYS A 97 -13.66 -3.47 11.09
CA LYS A 97 -14.37 -3.63 12.37
C LYS A 97 -15.02 -2.34 12.82
N GLU A 98 -14.34 -1.21 12.74
CA GLU A 98 -14.90 0.09 13.16
C GLU A 98 -16.14 0.49 12.33
N LYS A 99 -16.11 0.26 11.02
CA LYS A 99 -17.26 0.49 10.13
C LYS A 99 -18.45 -0.41 10.46
N ASP A 100 -18.22 -1.68 10.82
CA ASP A 100 -19.28 -2.57 11.28
C ASP A 100 -19.79 -2.22 12.68
N TYR A 101 -18.93 -1.80 13.61
CA TYR A 101 -19.33 -1.33 14.95
C TYR A 101 -20.29 -0.12 14.86
N HIS A 102 -20.03 0.84 13.98
CA HIS A 102 -20.93 1.97 13.76
C HIS A 102 -22.26 1.56 13.10
N LYS A 103 -22.25 0.56 12.21
CA LYS A 103 -23.48 0.02 11.60
C LYS A 103 -24.33 -0.72 12.63
N VAL A 104 -23.71 -1.52 13.50
CA VAL A 104 -24.39 -2.25 14.59
C VAL A 104 -24.93 -1.28 15.64
N GLN A 105 -24.17 -0.26 16.07
CA GLN A 105 -24.70 0.76 16.97
C GLN A 105 -25.86 1.57 16.35
N GLY A 106 -25.78 1.93 15.06
CA GLY A 106 -26.89 2.59 14.37
C GLY A 106 -28.16 1.74 14.31
N ILE A 107 -28.03 0.41 14.21
CA ILE A 107 -29.16 -0.54 14.28
C ILE A 107 -29.68 -0.68 15.72
N VAL A 108 -28.80 -0.82 16.71
CA VAL A 108 -29.18 -0.96 18.13
C VAL A 108 -29.89 0.29 18.64
N VAL A 109 -29.36 1.49 18.37
CA VAL A 109 -29.97 2.77 18.77
C VAL A 109 -31.35 2.96 18.13
N LYS A 110 -31.51 2.64 16.85
CA LYS A 110 -32.83 2.69 16.18
C LYS A 110 -33.83 1.69 16.77
N ARG A 111 -33.38 0.48 17.13
CA ARG A 111 -34.22 -0.55 17.73
C ARG A 111 -34.65 -0.19 19.15
N THR A 112 -33.77 0.43 19.92
CA THR A 112 -34.09 0.97 21.24
C THR A 112 -35.15 2.06 21.12
N PHE A 113 -35.01 3.04 20.21
CA PHE A 113 -36.02 4.09 20.00
C PHE A 113 -37.42 3.57 19.62
N ILE A 114 -37.51 2.49 18.83
CA ILE A 114 -38.78 1.86 18.45
C ILE A 114 -39.47 1.13 19.62
N LEU A 115 -38.72 0.67 20.62
CA LEU A 115 -39.27 -0.09 21.76
C LEU A 115 -39.76 0.79 22.92
N ILE A 116 -39.51 2.10 22.87
CA ILE A 116 -39.89 3.08 23.91
C ILE A 116 -40.91 4.13 23.41
N THR A 117 -41.47 3.95 22.21
CA THR A 117 -42.56 4.78 21.65
C THR A 117 -43.77 3.89 21.38
#